data_AF-A0A7X6VHK3-F1
#
_entry.id   AF-A0A7X6VHK3-F1
#
_cell.length_a   1.000
_cell.length_b   1.000
_cell.length_c   1.000
_cell.angle_alpha   90.00
_cell.angle_beta   90.00
_cell.angle_gamma   90.00
#
_symmetry.space_group_name_H-M   'P 1'
#
loop_
_entity.id
_entity.type
_entity.pdbx_description
1 polymer ?
#
loop_
_entity_poly.entity_id
_entity_poly.type
_entity_poly.pdbx_seq_one_letter_code
_entity_poly.pdbx_strand_id
1 'polypeptide(L)'
;MKIPLNIDWQQILLHLLNFSVLSLGLYLLLYKPIKNFMEQKAGYYNKMDIDTKGKLKQAEDMEASYKERLEDLETTIENRRASAVQQIQQEINRLLENAQEQAAKIISDAQDAAQRERAKILEDTQQEIAHMAMAATEKLLAKSASDALDEFLFAVKEE
;
A
#
# COMPACT_ATOMS: atom_id res chain seq x y z
N MET A 1 28.57 107.52 -10.80
CA MET A 1 29.06 106.90 -12.05
C MET A 1 27.86 106.53 -12.89
N LYS A 2 27.66 107.19 -14.04
CA LYS A 2 26.52 106.98 -14.95
C LYS A 2 26.92 105.95 -15.99
N ILE A 3 26.28 104.79 -15.96
CA ILE A 3 26.39 103.77 -17.02
C ILE A 3 25.57 104.29 -18.21
N PRO A 4 26.14 104.40 -19.42
CA PRO A 4 25.46 104.95 -20.58
C PRO A 4 24.72 103.83 -21.30
N LEU A 5 23.46 103.62 -20.94
CA LEU A 5 22.41 103.09 -21.79
C LEU A 5 21.09 103.31 -21.03
N ASN A 6 19.99 103.49 -21.75
CA ASN A 6 18.64 103.72 -21.24
C ASN A 6 18.10 102.50 -20.44
N ILE A 7 18.77 102.13 -19.35
CA ILE A 7 18.41 101.00 -18.48
C ILE A 7 17.74 101.56 -17.25
N ASP A 8 16.41 101.44 -17.27
CA ASP A 8 15.53 101.85 -16.20
C ASP A 8 15.50 100.74 -15.14
N TRP A 9 16.25 100.90 -14.04
CA TRP A 9 16.31 99.92 -12.94
C TRP A 9 14.92 99.59 -12.38
N GLN A 10 13.98 100.53 -12.45
CA GLN A 10 12.59 100.32 -12.10
C GLN A 10 11.91 99.30 -13.02
N GLN A 11 12.15 99.35 -14.33
CA GLN A 11 11.57 98.37 -15.27
C GLN A 11 12.13 96.96 -15.03
N ILE A 12 13.44 96.84 -14.79
CA ILE A 12 14.06 95.55 -14.48
C ILE A 12 13.42 94.94 -13.21
N LEU A 13 13.27 95.73 -12.15
CA LEU A 13 12.64 95.26 -10.91
C LEU A 13 11.16 94.89 -11.10
N LEU A 14 10.42 95.63 -11.93
CA LEU A 14 9.00 95.36 -12.20
C LEU A 14 8.82 94.09 -13.06
N HIS A 15 9.69 93.86 -14.04
CA HIS A 15 9.73 92.60 -14.79
C HIS A 15 10.17 91.42 -13.91
N LEU A 16 11.13 91.63 -13.01
CA LEU A 16 11.56 90.61 -12.05
C LEU A 16 10.42 90.26 -11.09
N LEU A 17 9.65 91.24 -10.63
CA LEU A 17 8.45 91.02 -9.82
C LEU A 17 7.40 90.22 -10.59
N ASN A 18 7.06 90.63 -11.83
CA ASN A 18 6.11 89.91 -12.68
C ASN A 18 6.56 88.46 -12.94
N PHE A 19 7.84 88.25 -13.25
CA PHE A 19 8.40 86.91 -13.42
C PHE A 19 8.35 86.09 -12.13
N SER A 20 8.60 86.72 -10.98
CA SER A 20 8.54 86.05 -9.67
C SER A 20 7.11 85.63 -9.32
N VAL A 21 6.12 86.50 -9.54
CA VAL A 21 4.70 86.17 -9.30
C VAL A 21 4.25 85.02 -10.21
N LEU A 22 4.58 85.09 -11.52
CA LEU A 22 4.26 84.01 -12.46
C LEU A 22 4.96 82.70 -12.09
N SER A 23 6.24 82.76 -11.71
CA SER A 23 7.02 81.58 -11.31
C SER A 23 6.46 80.94 -10.04
N LEU A 24 6.05 81.75 -9.04
CA LEU A 24 5.44 81.25 -7.81
C LEU A 24 4.06 80.64 -8.08
N GLY A 25 3.22 81.28 -8.90
CA GLY A 25 1.92 80.75 -9.30
C GLY A 25 2.04 79.42 -10.04
N LEU A 26 2.97 79.34 -11.00
CA LEU A 26 3.24 78.11 -11.75
C LEU A 26 3.84 77.02 -10.84
N TYR A 27 4.77 77.37 -9.94
CA TYR A 27 5.34 76.44 -8.98
C TYR A 27 4.26 75.82 -8.10
N LEU A 28 3.35 76.62 -7.53
CA LEU A 28 2.24 76.10 -6.72
C LEU A 28 1.28 75.21 -7.50
N LEU A 29 1.04 75.52 -8.78
CA LEU A 29 0.15 74.73 -9.63
C LEU A 29 0.79 73.40 -10.09
N LEU A 30 2.09 73.39 -10.40
CA LEU A 30 2.78 72.22 -10.97
C LEU A 30 3.45 71.32 -9.93
N TYR A 31 3.80 71.84 -8.76
CA TYR A 31 4.53 71.06 -7.75
C TYR A 31 3.79 69.78 -7.36
N LYS A 32 2.49 69.89 -7.10
CA LYS A 32 1.64 68.76 -6.68
C LYS A 32 1.47 67.70 -7.79
N PRO A 33 1.04 68.03 -9.02
CA PRO A 33 0.85 67.03 -10.08
C PRO A 33 2.16 66.36 -10.51
N ILE A 34 3.27 67.10 -10.58
CA ILE A 34 4.57 66.52 -10.95
C ILE A 34 5.06 65.56 -9.88
N LYS A 35 4.98 65.96 -8.59
CA LYS A 35 5.38 65.10 -7.49
C LYS A 35 4.54 63.82 -7.45
N ASN A 36 3.22 63.92 -7.59
CA ASN A 36 2.33 62.77 -7.62
C ASN A 36 2.64 61.81 -8.79
N PHE A 37 2.96 62.35 -9.97
CA PHE A 37 3.33 61.52 -11.12
C PHE A 37 4.64 60.77 -10.89
N MET A 38 5.64 61.42 -10.29
CA MET A 38 6.92 60.80 -9.95
C MET A 38 6.75 59.72 -8.88
N GLU A 39 5.95 59.97 -7.84
CA GLU A 39 5.65 59.00 -6.78
C GLU A 39 4.86 57.80 -7.32
N GLN A 40 3.87 58.03 -8.19
CA GLN A 40 3.10 56.96 -8.81
C GLN A 40 3.98 56.06 -9.66
N LYS A 41 4.88 56.63 -10.47
CA LYS A 41 5.81 55.88 -11.31
C LYS A 41 6.80 55.08 -10.47
N ALA A 42 7.39 55.70 -9.44
CA ALA A 42 8.29 55.01 -8.51
C ALA A 42 7.57 53.87 -7.76
N GLY A 43 6.36 54.11 -7.27
CA GLY A 43 5.54 53.11 -6.59
C GLY A 43 5.14 51.93 -7.50
N TYR A 44 4.81 52.21 -8.77
CA TYR A 44 4.48 51.18 -9.75
C TYR A 44 5.66 50.21 -9.97
N TYR A 45 6.87 50.74 -10.24
CA TYR A 45 8.04 49.90 -10.45
C TYR A 45 8.46 49.14 -9.19
N ASN A 46 8.40 49.77 -8.01
CA ASN A 46 8.70 49.10 -6.76
C ASN A 46 7.71 47.95 -6.50
N LYS A 47 6.41 48.19 -6.71
CA LYS A 47 5.39 47.15 -6.57
C LYS A 47 5.58 46.00 -7.57
N MET A 48 5.95 46.31 -8.81
CA MET A 48 6.23 45.31 -9.84
C MET A 48 7.45 44.45 -9.48
N ASP A 49 8.53 45.07 -8.98
CA ASP A 49 9.73 44.35 -8.51
C ASP A 49 9.41 43.44 -7.32
N ILE A 50 8.65 43.95 -6.33
CA ILE A 50 8.21 43.17 -5.16
C ILE A 50 7.31 42.00 -5.59
N ASP A 51 6.34 42.22 -6.47
CA ASP A 51 5.45 41.16 -6.96
C ASP A 51 6.21 40.08 -7.75
N THR A 52 7.17 40.51 -8.59
CA THR A 52 8.00 39.57 -9.37
C THR A 52 8.89 38.74 -8.46
N LYS A 53 9.56 39.37 -7.49
CA LYS A 53 10.38 38.65 -6.49
C LYS A 53 9.53 37.74 -5.61
N GLY A 54 8.33 38.19 -5.23
CA GLY A 54 7.38 37.38 -4.46
C GLY A 54 6.93 36.14 -5.22
N LYS A 55 6.57 36.28 -6.49
CA LYS A 55 6.20 35.16 -7.36
C LYS A 55 7.35 34.20 -7.62
N LEU A 56 8.56 34.71 -7.84
CA LEU A 56 9.75 33.88 -8.02
C LEU A 56 10.02 33.05 -6.76
N LYS A 57 10.02 33.70 -5.59
CA LYS A 57 10.21 33.00 -4.32
C LYS A 57 9.12 31.97 -4.05
N GLN A 58 7.85 32.29 -4.33
CA GLN A 58 6.76 31.31 -4.21
C GLN A 58 6.94 30.11 -5.14
N ALA A 59 7.43 30.33 -6.36
CA ALA A 59 7.72 29.24 -7.28
C ALA A 59 8.89 28.36 -6.78
N GLU A 60 9.97 28.97 -6.29
CA GLU A 60 11.12 28.27 -5.69
C GLU A 60 10.71 27.47 -4.44
N ASP A 61 9.94 28.07 -3.52
CA ASP A 61 9.44 27.40 -2.32
C ASP A 61 8.51 26.23 -2.68
N MET A 62 7.67 26.41 -3.71
CA MET A 62 6.78 25.37 -4.22
C MET A 62 7.58 24.22 -4.84
N GLU A 63 8.57 24.51 -5.69
CA GLU A 63 9.45 23.51 -6.29
C GLU A 63 10.21 22.72 -5.22
N ALA A 64 10.76 23.40 -4.21
CA ALA A 64 11.44 22.76 -3.09
C ALA A 64 10.50 21.81 -2.33
N SER A 65 9.28 22.25 -1.99
CA SER A 65 8.27 21.41 -1.33
C SER A 65 7.86 20.22 -2.19
N TYR A 66 7.72 20.39 -3.51
CA TYR A 66 7.41 19.26 -4.40
C TYR A 66 8.56 18.25 -4.45
N LYS A 67 9.80 18.72 -4.52
CA LYS A 67 10.98 17.86 -4.53
C LYS A 67 11.10 17.06 -3.23
N GLU A 68 10.92 17.71 -2.08
CA GLU A 68 10.90 17.04 -0.77
C GLU A 68 9.81 15.97 -0.70
N ARG A 69 8.59 16.29 -1.15
CA ARG A 69 7.48 15.33 -1.22
C ARG A 69 7.77 14.15 -2.14
N LEU A 70 8.46 14.37 -3.26
CA LEU A 70 8.84 13.29 -4.18
C LEU A 70 9.88 12.38 -3.54
N GLU A 71 10.90 12.92 -2.88
CA GLU A 71 11.91 12.12 -2.16
C GLU A 71 11.28 11.30 -1.01
N ASP A 72 10.33 11.89 -0.26
CA ASP A 72 9.58 11.19 0.79
C ASP A 72 8.66 10.10 0.22
N LEU A 73 8.00 10.37 -0.91
CA LEU A 73 7.17 9.39 -1.62
C LEU A 73 8.00 8.21 -2.12
N GLU A 74 9.15 8.46 -2.73
CA GLU A 74 10.07 7.41 -3.21
C GLU A 74 10.49 6.51 -2.04
N THR A 75 10.90 7.13 -0.92
CA THR A 75 11.27 6.41 0.31
C THR A 75 10.10 5.60 0.87
N THR A 76 8.90 6.17 0.89
CA THR A 76 7.69 5.50 1.35
C THR A 76 7.32 4.33 0.44
N ILE A 77 7.44 4.47 -0.88
CA ILE A 77 7.16 3.41 -1.85
C ILE A 77 8.13 2.25 -1.66
N GLU A 78 9.43 2.52 -1.54
CA GLU A 78 10.44 1.48 -1.32
C GLU A 78 10.21 0.76 0.02
N ASN A 79 9.92 1.49 1.09
CA ASN A 79 9.59 0.89 2.39
C ASN A 79 8.31 0.04 2.33
N ARG A 80 7.26 0.51 1.64
CA ARG A 80 6.02 -0.23 1.43
C ARG A 80 6.25 -1.49 0.62
N ARG A 81 7.06 -1.42 -0.44
CA ARG A 81 7.41 -2.55 -1.29
C ARG A 81 8.20 -3.60 -0.51
N ALA A 82 9.22 -3.18 0.24
CA ALA A 82 10.00 -4.09 1.09
C ALA A 82 9.10 -4.77 2.14
N SER A 83 8.23 -4.01 2.81
CA SER A 83 7.28 -4.55 3.79
C SER A 83 6.30 -5.54 3.16
N ALA A 84 5.77 -5.23 1.97
CA ALA A 84 4.86 -6.12 1.26
C ALA A 84 5.53 -7.43 0.84
N VAL A 85 6.78 -7.37 0.34
CA VAL A 85 7.55 -8.57 0.01
C VAL A 85 7.82 -9.41 1.26
N GLN A 86 8.17 -8.78 2.38
CA GLN A 86 8.39 -9.49 3.64
C GLN A 86 7.11 -10.16 4.14
N GLN A 87 5.96 -9.47 4.07
CA GLN A 87 4.66 -10.04 4.45
C GLN A 87 4.27 -11.22 3.55
N ILE A 88 4.43 -11.08 2.23
CA ILE A 88 4.18 -12.17 1.28
C ILE A 88 5.06 -13.37 1.60
N GLN A 89 6.35 -13.16 1.88
CA GLN A 89 7.25 -14.26 2.22
C GLN A 89 6.85 -14.96 3.52
N GLN A 90 6.42 -14.20 4.53
CA GLN A 90 5.90 -14.78 5.79
C GLN A 90 4.64 -15.61 5.55
N GLU A 91 3.71 -15.12 4.74
CA GLU A 91 2.49 -15.86 4.39
C GLU A 91 2.79 -17.11 3.56
N ILE A 92 3.73 -17.04 2.61
CA ILE A 92 4.18 -18.22 1.85
C ILE A 92 4.77 -19.27 2.80
N ASN A 93 5.64 -18.86 3.72
CA ASN A 93 6.24 -19.78 4.68
C ASN A 93 5.18 -20.43 5.56
N ARG A 94 4.23 -19.64 6.07
CA ARG A 94 3.10 -20.13 6.88
C ARG A 94 2.21 -21.09 6.09
N LEU A 95 1.93 -20.79 4.83
CA LEU A 95 1.14 -21.67 3.96
C LEU A 95 1.86 -22.99 3.71
N LEU A 96 3.18 -22.94 3.50
CA LEU A 96 4.01 -24.11 3.25
C LEU A 96 4.11 -24.98 4.52
N GLU A 97 4.29 -24.39 5.69
CA GLU A 97 4.28 -25.08 6.97
C GLU A 97 2.92 -25.77 7.23
N ASN A 98 1.82 -25.04 7.05
CA ASN A 98 0.47 -25.62 7.18
C ASN A 98 0.23 -26.77 6.18
N ALA A 99 0.71 -26.63 4.94
CA ALA A 99 0.59 -27.68 3.93
C ALA A 99 1.41 -28.91 4.30
N GLN A 100 2.62 -28.74 4.85
CA GLN A 100 3.45 -29.83 5.36
C GLN A 100 2.80 -30.53 6.55
N GLU A 101 2.26 -29.77 7.50
CA GLU A 101 1.56 -30.32 8.67
C GLU A 101 0.32 -31.13 8.25
N GLN A 102 -0.48 -30.60 7.32
CA GLN A 102 -1.63 -31.31 6.77
C GLN A 102 -1.22 -32.59 6.04
N ALA A 103 -0.17 -32.53 5.22
CA ALA A 103 0.35 -33.71 4.53
C ALA A 103 0.83 -34.78 5.51
N ALA A 104 1.59 -34.38 6.54
CA ALA A 104 2.06 -35.28 7.59
C ALA A 104 0.89 -35.92 8.35
N LYS A 105 -0.15 -35.14 8.66
CA LYS A 105 -1.37 -35.62 9.31
C LYS A 105 -2.11 -36.64 8.44
N ILE A 106 -2.29 -36.37 7.15
CA ILE A 106 -2.93 -37.31 6.21
C ILE A 106 -2.16 -38.64 6.17
N ILE A 107 -0.82 -38.59 6.11
CA ILE A 107 0.00 -39.81 6.10
C ILE A 107 -0.17 -40.58 7.42
N SER A 108 -0.13 -39.88 8.57
CA SER A 108 -0.34 -40.50 9.88
C SER A 108 -1.72 -41.15 9.98
N ASP A 109 -2.78 -40.43 9.61
CA ASP A 109 -4.15 -40.91 9.65
C ASP A 109 -4.34 -42.14 8.73
N ALA A 110 -3.70 -42.15 7.56
CA ALA A 110 -3.72 -43.27 6.63
C ALA A 110 -2.96 -44.49 7.19
N GLN A 111 -1.82 -44.29 7.84
CA GLN A 111 -1.08 -45.37 8.50
C GLN A 111 -1.88 -45.98 9.65
N ASP A 112 -2.49 -45.15 10.48
CA ASP A 112 -3.34 -45.59 11.59
C ASP A 112 -4.59 -46.33 11.09
N ALA A 113 -5.22 -45.84 10.02
CA ALA A 113 -6.34 -46.52 9.38
C ALA A 113 -5.92 -47.87 8.80
N ALA A 114 -4.78 -47.95 8.12
CA ALA A 114 -4.25 -49.20 7.57
C ALA A 114 -3.93 -50.21 8.67
N GLN A 115 -3.39 -49.78 9.82
CA GLN A 115 -3.16 -50.66 10.97
C GLN A 115 -4.46 -51.19 11.55
N ARG A 116 -5.47 -50.33 11.74
CA ARG A 116 -6.80 -50.73 12.21
C ARG A 116 -7.46 -51.72 11.25
N GLU A 117 -7.42 -51.45 9.96
CA GLU A 117 -7.97 -52.32 8.92
C GLU A 117 -7.29 -53.69 8.93
N ARG A 118 -5.95 -53.71 9.06
CA ARG A 118 -5.18 -54.96 9.13
C ARG A 118 -5.53 -55.79 10.37
N ALA A 119 -5.70 -55.13 11.52
CA ALA A 119 -6.11 -55.80 12.75
C ALA A 119 -7.52 -56.40 12.60
N LYS A 120 -8.46 -55.65 12.01
CA LYS A 120 -9.81 -56.11 11.73
C LYS A 120 -9.84 -57.30 10.76
N ILE A 121 -9.10 -57.23 9.66
CA ILE A 121 -8.99 -58.33 8.70
C ILE A 121 -8.46 -59.60 9.38
N LEU A 122 -7.46 -59.48 10.26
CA LEU A 122 -6.92 -60.62 11.00
C LEU A 122 -7.93 -61.23 11.98
N GLU A 123 -8.75 -60.40 12.62
CA GLU A 123 -9.85 -60.85 13.50
C GLU A 123 -10.95 -61.56 12.70
N ASP A 124 -11.43 -60.93 11.62
CA ASP A 124 -12.46 -61.47 10.73
C ASP A 124 -12.01 -62.81 10.12
N THR A 125 -10.74 -62.88 9.67
CA THR A 125 -10.16 -64.12 9.10
C THR A 125 -10.09 -65.24 10.15
N GLN A 126 -9.76 -64.93 11.40
CA GLN A 126 -9.75 -65.94 12.48
C GLN A 126 -11.15 -66.48 12.76
N GLN A 127 -12.16 -65.61 12.78
CA GLN A 127 -13.55 -66.03 12.93
C GLN A 127 -14.02 -66.90 11.75
N GLU A 128 -13.65 -66.53 10.52
CA GLU A 128 -14.01 -67.28 9.32
C GLU A 128 -13.34 -68.67 9.27
N ILE A 129 -12.05 -68.76 9.65
CA ILE A 129 -11.35 -70.04 9.79
C ILE A 129 -12.01 -70.92 10.85
N ALA A 130 -12.38 -70.36 12.01
CA ALA A 130 -13.08 -71.11 13.06
C ALA A 130 -14.44 -71.64 12.55
N HIS A 131 -15.21 -70.82 11.84
CA HIS A 131 -16.46 -71.24 11.22
C HIS A 131 -16.27 -72.36 10.19
N MET A 132 -15.26 -72.27 9.30
CA MET A 132 -14.95 -73.33 8.34
C MET A 132 -14.53 -74.63 9.03
N ALA A 133 -13.71 -74.56 10.09
CA ALA A 133 -13.29 -75.73 10.85
C ALA A 133 -14.48 -76.41 11.56
N MET A 134 -15.39 -75.63 12.16
CA MET A 134 -16.62 -76.15 12.76
C MET A 134 -17.50 -76.83 11.70
N ALA A 135 -17.75 -76.18 10.56
CA ALA A 135 -18.56 -76.73 9.48
C ALA A 135 -17.95 -78.03 8.89
N ALA A 136 -16.62 -78.09 8.74
CA ALA A 136 -15.94 -79.30 8.29
C ALA A 136 -16.06 -80.44 9.31
N THR A 137 -15.93 -80.13 10.60
CA THR A 137 -16.07 -81.09 11.71
C THR A 137 -17.50 -81.61 11.81
N GLU A 138 -18.50 -80.74 11.71
CA GLU A 138 -19.92 -81.09 11.69
C GLU A 138 -20.23 -82.03 10.51
N LYS A 139 -19.70 -81.73 9.32
CA LYS A 139 -19.86 -82.59 8.13
C LYS A 139 -19.18 -83.96 8.29
N LEU A 140 -18.02 -84.02 8.92
CA LEU A 140 -17.31 -85.26 9.23
C LEU A 140 -18.10 -86.12 10.24
N LEU A 141 -18.55 -85.52 11.34
CA LEU A 141 -19.36 -86.19 12.37
C LEU A 141 -20.69 -86.68 11.80
N ALA A 142 -21.38 -85.89 10.99
CA ALA A 142 -22.62 -86.30 10.32
C ALA A 142 -22.39 -87.50 9.39
N LYS A 143 -21.26 -87.54 8.67
CA LYS A 143 -20.89 -88.68 7.82
C LYS A 143 -20.57 -89.93 8.64
N SER A 144 -19.76 -89.80 9.70
CA SER A 144 -19.43 -90.92 10.59
C SER A 144 -20.66 -91.45 11.34
N ALA A 145 -21.59 -90.58 11.74
CA ALA A 145 -22.85 -90.99 12.34
C ALA A 145 -23.75 -91.74 11.36
N SER A 146 -23.76 -91.34 10.08
CA SER A 146 -24.47 -92.07 9.02
C SER A 146 -23.85 -93.45 8.78
N ASP A 147 -22.52 -93.53 8.66
CA ASP A 147 -21.81 -94.79 8.44
C ASP A 147 -22.02 -95.77 9.61
N ALA A 148 -21.98 -95.30 10.86
CA ALA A 148 -22.25 -96.11 12.04
C ALA A 148 -23.72 -96.56 12.15
N LEU A 149 -24.66 -95.71 11.72
CA LEU A 149 -26.08 -96.05 11.68
C LEU A 149 -26.36 -97.11 10.61
N ASP A 150 -25.74 -97.00 9.44
CA ASP A 150 -25.83 -98.00 8.38
C ASP A 150 -25.25 -99.35 8.83
N GLU A 151 -24.09 -99.36 9.50
CA GLU A 151 -23.49 -100.59 10.05
C GLU A 151 -24.38 -101.26 11.10
N PHE A 152 -25.01 -100.49 11.99
CA PHE A 152 -26.01 -101.01 12.94
C PHE A 152 -27.23 -101.62 12.21
N LEU A 153 -27.74 -100.94 11.19
CA LEU A 153 -28.90 -101.41 10.42
C LEU A 153 -28.57 -102.67 9.60
N PHE A 154 -27.33 -102.84 9.15
CA PHE A 154 -26.87 -104.08 8.51
C PHE A 154 -26.73 -105.23 9.52
N ALA A 155 -26.17 -104.98 10.71
CA ALA A 155 -26.03 -105.99 11.75
C ALA A 155 -27.37 -106.53 12.27
N VAL A 156 -28.40 -105.68 12.36
CA VAL A 156 -29.76 -106.07 12.80
C VAL A 156 -30.54 -106.82 11.70
N LYS A 157 -30.10 -106.77 10.44
CA LYS A 157 -30.72 -107.49 9.31
C LYS A 157 -30.15 -108.88 9.07
N GLU A 158 -29.03 -109.25 9.71
CA GLU A 158 -28.41 -110.58 9.58
C GLU A 158 -28.78 -111.57 10.71
N GLU A 159 -29.65 -111.19 11.65
CA GLU A 159 -30.40 -112.13 12.52
C GLU A 159 -31.79 -112.46 11.95
#